data_AF-A0A7V2PPE2-F1
#
_entry.id   AF-A0A7V2PPE2-F1
#
_cell.length_a   1.000
_cell.length_b   1.000
_cell.length_c   1.000
_cell.angle_alpha   90.00
_cell.angle_beta   90.00
_cell.angle_gamma   90.00
#
_symmetry.space_group_name_H-M   'P 1'
#
loop_
_entity.id
_entity.type
_entity.pdbx_description
1 polymer ?
#
loop_
_entity_poly.entity_id
_entity_poly.type
_entity_poly.pdbx_seq_one_letter_code
_entity_poly.pdbx_strand_id
1 'polypeptide(L)'
;MNKGSLRVLSMALAFVLLLFLAWPAPAYAAGPGQGRVIFGESFTLAAGKTVDGNLVVFGGSVTIEQGALVRGDVAVFGGSATVAG
;
A
#
# COMPACT_ATOMS: atom_id res chain seq x y z
N MET A 1 -28.23 -43.86 0.06
CA MET A 1 -27.86 -42.55 0.65
C MET A 1 -29.13 -41.82 1.05
N ASN A 2 -29.21 -41.38 2.30
CA ASN A 2 -30.47 -40.98 2.94
C ASN A 2 -30.59 -39.46 2.78
N LYS A 3 -31.79 -38.90 2.57
CA LYS A 3 -31.96 -37.44 2.38
C LYS A 3 -31.33 -36.61 3.53
N GLY A 4 -31.30 -37.15 4.75
CA GLY A 4 -30.62 -36.53 5.90
C GLY A 4 -29.09 -36.49 5.77
N SER A 5 -28.45 -37.60 5.39
CA SER A 5 -27.00 -37.66 5.19
C SER A 5 -26.52 -36.76 4.05
N LEU A 6 -27.34 -36.56 3.01
CA LEU A 6 -27.01 -35.67 1.89
C LEU A 6 -27.01 -34.20 2.33
N ARG A 7 -27.98 -33.77 3.14
CA ARG A 7 -28.05 -32.39 3.67
C ARG A 7 -26.88 -32.06 4.59
N VAL A 8 -26.52 -32.98 5.48
CA VAL A 8 -25.38 -32.79 6.39
C VAL A 8 -24.07 -32.69 5.61
N LEU A 9 -23.90 -33.51 4.57
CA LEU A 9 -22.72 -33.44 3.69
C LEU A 9 -22.65 -32.10 2.94
N SER A 10 -23.79 -31.60 2.42
CA SER A 10 -23.86 -30.30 1.76
C SER A 10 -23.54 -29.14 2.71
N MET A 11 -24.01 -29.20 3.95
CA MET A 11 -23.69 -28.18 4.96
C MET A 11 -22.21 -28.21 5.36
N ALA A 12 -21.63 -29.40 5.53
CA ALA A 12 -20.20 -29.55 5.80
C ALA A 12 -19.35 -29.01 4.64
N LEU A 13 -19.74 -29.27 3.40
CA LEU A 13 -19.03 -28.77 2.22
C LEU A 13 -19.12 -27.24 2.09
N ALA A 14 -20.30 -26.66 2.33
CA ALA A 14 -20.48 -25.21 2.34
C ALA A 14 -19.64 -24.54 3.44
N PHE A 15 -19.54 -25.17 4.62
CA PHE A 15 -18.72 -24.67 5.71
C PHE A 15 -17.23 -24.70 5.37
N VAL A 16 -16.73 -25.79 4.77
CA VAL A 16 -15.35 -25.87 4.29
C VAL A 16 -15.07 -24.81 3.22
N LEU A 17 -15.99 -24.61 2.27
CA LEU A 17 -15.85 -23.57 1.24
C LEU A 17 -15.78 -22.16 1.84
N LEU A 18 -16.61 -21.86 2.85
CA LEU A 18 -16.56 -20.58 3.56
C LEU A 18 -15.23 -20.38 4.28
N LEU A 19 -14.64 -21.43 4.86
CA LEU A 19 -13.32 -21.34 5.48
C LEU A 19 -12.21 -21.04 4.46
N PHE A 20 -12.31 -21.56 3.24
CA PHE A 20 -11.39 -21.23 2.15
C PHE A 20 -11.54 -19.80 1.66
N LEU A 21 -12.79 -19.31 1.54
CA LEU A 21 -13.07 -17.93 1.12
C LEU A 21 -12.72 -16.89 2.18
N ALA A 22 -12.70 -17.29 3.45
CA ALA A 22 -12.26 -16.44 4.55
C ALA A 22 -10.74 -16.28 4.63
N TRP A 23 -9.97 -16.96 3.78
CA TRP A 23 -8.52 -16.76 3.73
C TRP A 23 -8.22 -15.38 3.15
N PRO A 24 -7.46 -14.53 3.85
CA PRO A 24 -7.12 -13.20 3.34
C PRO A 24 -6.30 -13.36 2.05
N ALA A 25 -6.88 -12.96 0.93
CA ALA A 25 -6.15 -12.90 -0.34
C ALA A 25 -5.13 -11.75 -0.27
N PRO A 26 -3.88 -11.97 -0.71
CA PRO A 26 -2.90 -10.88 -0.79
C PRO A 26 -3.40 -9.79 -1.74
N ALA A 27 -3.46 -8.56 -1.25
CA ALA A 27 -3.72 -7.37 -2.06
C ALA A 27 -2.38 -6.79 -2.52
N TYR A 28 -2.05 -6.96 -3.80
CA TYR A 28 -0.84 -6.41 -4.39
C TYR A 28 -1.04 -4.91 -4.70
N ALA A 29 -1.02 -4.08 -3.67
CA ALA A 29 -1.16 -2.63 -3.80
C ALA A 29 0.17 -1.92 -4.17
N ALA A 30 1.31 -2.58 -3.98
CA ALA A 30 2.63 -2.02 -4.29
C ALA A 30 3.26 -2.78 -5.47
N GLY A 31 3.39 -2.10 -6.61
CA GLY A 31 4.25 -2.55 -7.71
C GLY A 31 5.73 -2.42 -7.31
N PRO A 32 6.62 -3.31 -7.79
CA PRO A 32 8.02 -3.30 -7.39
C PRO A 32 8.70 -2.02 -7.85
N GLY A 33 9.12 -1.18 -6.89
CA GLY A 33 9.96 0.02 -7.12
C GLY A 33 9.23 1.32 -7.49
N GLN A 34 7.95 1.49 -7.13
CA GLN A 34 7.11 2.53 -7.73
C GLN A 34 6.65 3.59 -6.73
N GLY A 35 7.46 4.64 -6.56
CA GLY A 35 7.05 5.89 -5.93
C GLY A 35 6.54 5.77 -4.50
N ARG A 36 6.04 6.87 -3.96
CA ARG A 36 5.50 6.94 -2.60
C ARG A 36 4.39 7.97 -2.53
N VAL A 37 3.29 7.63 -1.88
CA VAL A 37 2.18 8.56 -1.58
C VAL A 37 2.07 8.75 -0.08
N ILE A 38 1.91 10.00 0.36
CA ILE A 38 1.88 10.43 1.77
C ILE A 38 0.65 11.28 2.01
N PHE A 39 -0.06 11.04 3.10
CA PHE A 39 -1.32 11.73 3.42
C PHE A 39 -1.25 12.37 4.81
N GLY A 40 -1.44 13.69 4.89
CA GLY A 40 -1.57 14.47 6.12
C GLY A 40 -0.33 14.58 7.00
N GLU A 41 0.71 13.79 6.72
CA GLU A 41 1.89 13.64 7.57
C GLU A 41 3.09 14.45 7.06
N SER A 42 4.08 14.60 7.94
CA SER A 42 5.39 15.14 7.58
C SER A 42 6.34 14.00 7.22
N PHE A 43 7.05 14.13 6.11
CA PHE A 43 8.00 13.14 5.63
C PHE A 43 9.36 13.76 5.35
N THR A 44 10.42 13.13 5.86
CA THR A 44 11.80 13.49 5.53
C THR A 44 12.44 12.39 4.70
N LEU A 45 12.85 12.72 3.47
CA LEU A 45 13.76 11.90 2.69
C LEU A 45 15.19 12.25 3.09
N ALA A 46 15.76 11.39 3.94
CA ALA A 46 17.07 11.61 4.53
C ALA A 46 18.22 11.58 3.51
N ALA A 47 19.33 12.24 3.85
CA ALA A 47 20.53 12.30 3.02
C ALA A 47 21.00 10.90 2.56
N GLY A 48 21.41 10.80 1.29
CA GLY A 48 21.86 9.55 0.66
C GLY A 48 20.76 8.51 0.41
N LYS A 49 19.50 8.81 0.75
CA LYS A 49 18.36 7.94 0.39
C LYS A 49 17.84 8.27 -1.00
N THR A 50 17.33 7.25 -1.66
CA THR A 50 16.69 7.38 -2.97
C THR A 50 15.25 6.87 -2.89
N VAL A 51 14.32 7.63 -3.47
CA VAL A 51 13.00 7.15 -3.85
C VAL A 51 13.04 6.90 -5.36
N ASP A 52 12.82 5.66 -5.78
CA ASP A 52 12.64 5.33 -7.19
C ASP A 52 11.14 5.53 -7.54
N GLY A 53 10.86 6.38 -8.53
CA GLY A 53 9.50 6.79 -8.90
C GLY A 53 9.01 8.08 -8.23
N ASN A 54 7.71 8.35 -8.37
CA ASN A 54 7.11 9.65 -7.99
C ASN A 54 6.83 9.75 -6.49
N LEU A 55 7.09 10.91 -5.89
CA LEU A 55 6.75 11.23 -4.50
C LEU A 55 5.55 12.19 -4.47
N VAL A 56 4.41 11.71 -3.99
CA VAL A 56 3.16 12.49 -3.92
C VAL A 56 2.77 12.72 -2.48
N VAL A 57 2.46 13.96 -2.11
CA VAL A 57 2.07 14.36 -0.75
C VAL A 57 0.75 15.12 -0.78
N PHE A 58 -0.23 14.68 0.00
CA PHE A 58 -1.51 15.35 0.17
C PHE A 58 -1.65 15.89 1.60
N GLY A 59 -1.81 17.21 1.76
CA GLY A 59 -2.11 17.84 3.05
C GLY A 59 -1.00 17.77 4.11
N GLY A 60 0.24 17.47 3.70
CA GLY A 60 1.37 17.22 4.59
C GLY A 60 2.57 18.11 4.30
N SER A 61 3.73 17.75 4.87
CA SER A 61 4.99 18.42 4.54
C SER A 61 6.05 17.42 4.10
N VAL A 62 6.94 17.82 3.21
CA VAL A 62 8.08 16.99 2.80
C VAL A 62 9.39 17.77 2.87
N THR A 63 10.40 17.15 3.46
CA THR A 63 11.79 17.63 3.45
C THR A 63 12.65 16.63 2.69
N ILE A 64 13.30 17.09 1.63
CA ILE A 64 14.33 16.34 0.91
C ILE A 64 15.68 16.90 1.34
N GLU A 65 16.43 16.10 2.11
CA GLU A 65 17.74 16.50 2.61
C GLU A 65 18.80 16.49 1.51
N GLN A 66 19.90 17.21 1.75
CA GLN A 66 21.00 17.31 0.81
C GLN A 66 21.58 15.92 0.49
N GLY A 67 21.80 15.66 -0.80
CA GLY A 67 22.29 14.37 -1.28
C GLY A 67 21.25 13.25 -1.28
N ALA A 68 19.98 13.54 -0.98
CA ALA A 68 18.88 12.62 -1.25
C ALA A 68 18.39 12.76 -2.71
N LEU A 69 17.78 11.70 -3.25
CA LEU A 69 17.37 11.64 -4.64
C LEU A 69 15.94 11.12 -4.80
N VAL A 70 15.12 11.80 -5.60
CA VAL A 70 13.86 11.26 -6.13
C VAL A 70 14.06 11.03 -7.62
N ARG A 71 13.97 9.77 -8.06
CA ARG A 71 14.05 9.40 -9.48
C ARG A 71 12.66 9.38 -10.10
N GLY A 72 12.03 10.56 -10.13
CA GLY A 72 10.67 10.77 -10.60
C GLY A 72 10.20 12.18 -10.24
N ASP A 73 8.89 12.38 -10.31
CA ASP A 73 8.28 13.68 -10.00
C ASP A 73 7.95 13.82 -8.52
N VAL A 74 8.03 15.04 -7.99
CA VAL A 74 7.53 15.39 -6.67
C VAL A 74 6.29 16.26 -6.82
N ALA A 75 5.16 15.82 -6.27
CA ALA A 75 3.91 16.56 -6.28
C ALA A 75 3.40 16.78 -4.85
N VAL A 76 3.09 18.02 -4.48
CA VAL A 76 2.57 18.36 -3.16
C VAL A 76 1.26 19.14 -3.30
N PHE A 77 0.18 18.59 -2.75
CA PHE A 77 -1.16 19.18 -2.78
C PHE A 77 -1.56 19.65 -1.39
N GLY A 78 -1.80 20.95 -1.20
CA GLY A 78 -2.27 21.49 0.08
C GLY A 78 -1.26 21.37 1.23
N GLY A 79 0.03 21.48 0.94
CA GLY A 79 1.13 21.25 1.88
C GLY A 79 2.38 22.07 1.55
N SER A 80 3.53 21.69 2.10
CA SER A 80 4.83 22.35 1.84
C SER A 80 5.93 21.36 1.47
N ALA A 81 6.90 21.82 0.67
CA ALA A 81 8.08 21.08 0.30
C ALA A 81 9.35 21.91 0.54
N THR A 82 10.33 21.32 1.21
CA THR A 82 11.68 21.87 1.38
C THR A 82 12.67 20.96 0.68
N VAL A 83 13.48 21.49 -0.23
CA VAL A 83 14.48 20.72 -0.98
C VAL A 83 15.85 21.36 -0.77
N ALA A 84 16.72 20.65 -0.07
CA ALA A 84 18.12 21.02 0.07
C ALA A 84 18.89 20.42 -1.12
N GLY A 85 19.27 21.28 -2.07
CA GLY A 85 19.99 20.90 -3.29
C GLY A 85 21.38 20.29 -3.05
#